data_AF-A0A832I1J0-F1
#
_entry.id   AF-A0A832I1J0-F1
#
_cell.length_a   1.000
_cell.length_b   1.000
_cell.length_c   1.000
_cell.angle_alpha   90.00
_cell.angle_beta   90.00
_cell.angle_gamma   90.00
#
_symmetry.space_group_name_H-M   'P 1'
#
loop_
_entity.id
_entity.type
_entity.pdbx_description
1 polymer ?
#
loop_
_entity_poly.entity_id
_entity_poly.type
_entity_poly.pdbx_seq_one_letter_code
_entity_poly.pdbx_strand_id
1 'polypeptide(L)'
;MGALIDLTKAVLCENGCADRHVVTGSRLELPGYFRPAKQWALIVIRDGRLIAAVEFKSQIGSLGNNVNNRAEEAIGNGVDLGRAYEHGLIHEGLPRPWIGYVFLLEDCDDARSVVSVRTPHFSVSPDFTNASYQRRYELLCERLVQDDIYQGACFLMSGRETGPRGAYLEPNPALTFERFTSALCGHVQAHT
;
A
#
# COMPACT_ATOMS: atom_id res chain seq x y z
N MET A 1 10.26 -5.97 5.97
CA MET A 1 9.77 -5.06 4.90
C MET A 1 10.74 -4.95 3.74
N GLY A 2 12.05 -4.71 3.95
CA GLY A 2 13.04 -4.63 2.87
C GLY A 2 12.95 -5.78 1.84
N ALA A 3 12.90 -7.02 2.31
CA ALA A 3 12.76 -8.20 1.44
C ALA A 3 11.53 -8.17 0.52
N LEU A 4 10.40 -7.59 0.95
CA LEU A 4 9.21 -7.45 0.08
C LEU A 4 9.42 -6.37 -0.99
N ILE A 5 10.11 -5.28 -0.65
CA ILE A 5 10.48 -4.23 -1.61
C ILE A 5 11.43 -4.82 -2.67
N ASP A 6 12.45 -5.56 -2.22
CA ASP A 6 13.42 -6.22 -3.11
C ASP A 6 12.74 -7.25 -4.00
N LEU A 7 11.81 -8.04 -3.46
CA LEU A 7 11.02 -8.99 -4.23
C LEU A 7 10.13 -8.29 -5.28
N THR A 8 9.42 -7.22 -4.91
CA THR A 8 8.62 -6.45 -5.88
C THR A 8 9.50 -5.85 -6.98
N LYS A 9 10.69 -5.36 -6.64
CA LYS A 9 11.67 -4.89 -7.62
C LYS A 9 12.14 -6.02 -8.54
N ALA A 10 12.46 -7.19 -8.00
CA ALA A 10 12.87 -8.36 -8.78
C ALA A 10 11.77 -8.78 -9.76
N VAL A 11 10.52 -8.87 -9.29
CA VAL A 11 9.36 -9.20 -10.13
C VAL A 11 9.18 -8.17 -11.26
N LEU A 12 9.31 -6.88 -10.98
CA LEU A 12 9.27 -5.84 -12.02
C LEU A 12 10.37 -6.04 -13.08
N CYS A 13 11.59 -6.37 -12.64
CA CYS A 13 12.73 -6.57 -13.54
C CYS A 13 12.59 -7.83 -14.40
N GLU A 14 12.14 -8.93 -13.80
CA GLU A 14 11.83 -10.18 -14.50
C GLU A 14 10.70 -9.99 -15.53
N ASN A 15 9.80 -9.03 -15.29
CA ASN A 15 8.72 -8.64 -16.20
C ASN A 15 9.13 -7.52 -17.19
N GLY A 16 10.43 -7.28 -17.39
CA GLY A 16 10.94 -6.42 -18.46
C GLY A 16 11.15 -4.94 -18.09
N CYS A 17 10.92 -4.55 -16.83
CA CYS A 17 11.32 -3.23 -16.37
C CYS A 17 12.84 -3.17 -16.19
N ALA A 18 13.54 -2.26 -16.87
CA ALA A 18 14.98 -2.13 -16.66
C ALA A 18 15.28 -1.66 -15.22
N ASP A 19 16.23 -2.31 -14.54
CA ASP A 19 16.61 -2.02 -13.14
C ASP A 19 16.83 -0.52 -12.86
N ARG A 20 17.45 0.20 -13.82
CA ARG A 20 17.70 1.65 -13.75
C ARG A 20 16.43 2.51 -13.61
N HIS A 21 15.26 1.98 -13.96
CA HIS A 21 13.98 2.67 -13.82
C HIS A 21 13.34 2.42 -12.45
N VAL A 22 13.74 1.36 -11.73
CA VAL A 22 13.18 1.01 -10.42
C VAL A 22 14.06 1.57 -9.30
N VAL A 23 13.56 2.59 -8.62
CA VAL A 23 14.27 3.27 -7.54
C VAL A 23 13.79 2.74 -6.20
N THR A 24 14.74 2.37 -5.33
CA THR A 24 14.52 1.91 -3.95
C THR A 24 15.63 2.45 -3.03
N GLY A 25 15.40 2.43 -1.71
CA GLY A 25 16.36 2.89 -0.70
C GLY A 25 16.46 4.41 -0.54
N SER A 26 16.96 5.12 -1.55
CA SER A 26 17.20 6.58 -1.50
C SER A 26 16.64 7.29 -2.72
N ARG A 27 16.44 8.63 -2.62
CA ARG A 27 15.89 9.47 -3.71
C ARG A 27 14.45 9.07 -4.09
N LEU A 28 13.63 8.87 -3.08
CA LEU A 28 12.24 8.40 -3.18
C LEU A 28 11.22 9.49 -2.86
N GLU A 29 11.69 10.73 -2.71
CA GLU A 29 10.87 11.90 -2.40
C GLU A 29 10.05 12.30 -3.63
N LEU A 30 8.72 12.25 -3.49
CA LEU A 30 7.78 12.81 -4.44
C LEU A 30 7.09 14.03 -3.83
N PRO A 31 6.81 15.08 -4.61
CA PRO A 31 6.11 16.25 -4.09
C PRO A 31 4.68 15.88 -3.69
N GLY A 32 4.22 16.46 -2.58
CA GLY A 32 2.83 16.42 -2.16
C GLY A 32 2.12 17.72 -2.52
N TYR A 33 0.80 17.71 -2.49
CA TYR A 33 -0.01 18.93 -2.61
C TYR A 33 -0.22 19.59 -1.24
N PHE A 34 -0.49 18.80 -0.21
CA PHE A 34 -0.75 19.28 1.14
C PHE A 34 0.51 19.36 2.01
N ARG A 35 1.60 18.71 1.60
CA ARG A 35 2.91 18.77 2.27
C ARG A 35 4.04 18.86 1.24
N PRO A 36 5.24 19.35 1.63
CA PRO A 36 6.33 19.60 0.68
C PRO A 36 6.74 18.37 -0.14
N ALA A 37 6.89 17.22 0.53
CA ALA A 37 7.24 15.96 -0.11
C ALA A 37 6.93 14.77 0.79
N LYS A 38 6.93 13.57 0.19
CA LYS A 38 6.92 12.30 0.88
C LYS A 38 7.91 11.33 0.27
N GLN A 39 8.68 10.68 1.12
CA GLN A 39 9.53 9.57 0.73
C GLN A 39 8.68 8.29 0.58
N TRP A 40 8.59 7.76 -0.63
CA TRP A 40 7.95 6.47 -0.94
C TRP A 40 8.92 5.31 -0.65
N ALA A 41 8.46 4.07 -0.81
CA ALA A 41 9.31 2.89 -0.58
C ALA A 41 9.91 2.33 -1.90
N LEU A 42 9.15 2.40 -2.98
CA LEU A 42 9.57 2.05 -4.33
C LEU A 42 8.89 2.99 -5.32
N ILE A 43 9.64 3.52 -6.29
CA ILE A 43 9.07 4.25 -7.42
C ILE A 43 9.66 3.73 -8.73
N VAL A 44 8.90 3.85 -9.80
CA VAL A 44 9.35 3.56 -11.16
C VAL A 44 9.37 4.86 -11.96
N ILE A 45 10.56 5.29 -12.36
CA ILE A 45 10.78 6.49 -13.18
C ILE A 45 11.33 6.08 -14.55
N ARG A 46 10.70 6.54 -15.62
CA ARG A 46 11.19 6.36 -17.00
C ARG A 46 11.06 7.67 -17.77
N ASP A 47 12.12 8.08 -18.46
CA ASP A 47 12.16 9.30 -19.29
C ASP A 47 11.67 10.56 -18.55
N GLY A 48 12.05 10.67 -17.28
CA GLY A 48 11.65 11.75 -16.38
C GLY A 48 10.22 11.63 -15.83
N ARG A 49 9.46 10.60 -16.21
CA ARG A 49 8.06 10.42 -15.81
C ARG A 49 7.95 9.39 -14.69
N LEU A 50 7.14 9.70 -13.69
CA LEU A 50 6.74 8.74 -12.67
C LEU A 50 5.65 7.82 -13.25
N ILE A 51 5.97 6.53 -13.32
CA ILE A 51 5.12 5.47 -13.87
C ILE A 51 4.36 4.76 -12.74
N ALA A 52 5.04 4.49 -11.62
CA ALA A 52 4.43 3.85 -10.47
C ALA A 52 5.06 4.31 -9.17
N ALA A 53 4.29 4.34 -8.09
CA ALA A 53 4.75 4.58 -6.74
C ALA A 53 4.12 3.57 -5.78
N VAL A 54 4.91 2.91 -4.95
CA VAL A 54 4.45 1.89 -4.02
C VAL A 54 4.87 2.23 -2.61
N GLU A 55 3.91 2.18 -1.68
CA GLU A 55 4.15 2.31 -0.25
C GLU A 55 4.04 0.94 0.43
N PHE A 56 5.00 0.66 1.30
CA PHE A 56 5.04 -0.56 2.08
C PHE A 56 4.96 -0.21 3.56
N LYS A 57 3.96 -0.75 4.27
CA LYS A 57 3.78 -0.55 5.70
C LYS A 57 3.55 -1.87 6.42
N SER A 58 3.97 -1.92 7.67
CA SER A 58 3.66 -3.02 8.57
C SER A 58 3.15 -2.54 9.90
N GLN A 59 2.42 -3.42 10.57
CA GLN A 59 2.05 -3.22 11.96
C GLN A 59 2.37 -4.48 12.76
N ILE A 60 3.16 -4.30 13.81
CA ILE A 60 3.59 -5.34 14.74
C ILE A 60 3.35 -4.80 16.14
N GLY A 61 2.66 -5.55 16.99
CA GLY A 61 2.24 -5.13 18.33
C GLY A 61 1.35 -3.87 18.35
N SER A 62 0.89 -3.52 19.55
CA SER A 62 0.13 -2.29 19.86
C SER A 62 -0.89 -1.88 18.80
N LEU A 63 -1.73 -2.82 18.37
CA LEU A 63 -2.70 -2.62 17.28
C LEU A 63 -3.71 -1.50 17.62
N GLY A 64 -4.24 -1.49 18.84
CA GLY A 64 -5.26 -0.53 19.27
C GLY A 64 -4.83 0.93 19.26
N ASN A 65 -3.54 1.22 19.43
CA ASN A 65 -3.04 2.59 19.44
C ASN A 65 -2.67 3.11 18.05
N ASN A 66 -2.48 2.21 17.07
CA ASN A 66 -1.83 2.57 15.80
C ASN A 66 -2.69 2.37 14.56
N VAL A 67 -3.82 1.66 14.66
CA VAL A 67 -4.69 1.37 13.51
C VAL A 67 -5.20 2.65 12.85
N ASN A 68 -5.70 3.62 13.63
CA ASN A 68 -6.21 4.87 13.06
C ASN A 68 -5.09 5.69 12.43
N ASN A 69 -3.96 5.85 13.13
CA ASN A 69 -2.78 6.55 12.58
C ASN A 69 -2.32 5.93 11.25
N ARG A 70 -2.34 4.59 11.16
CA ARG A 70 -1.94 3.89 9.94
C ARG A 70 -2.95 4.08 8.81
N ALA A 71 -4.25 4.08 9.13
CA ALA A 71 -5.30 4.38 8.16
C ALA A 71 -5.16 5.82 7.65
N GLU A 72 -4.97 6.80 8.54
CA GLU A 72 -4.74 8.21 8.19
C GLU A 72 -3.51 8.38 7.30
N GLU A 73 -2.39 7.73 7.61
CA GLU A 73 -1.20 7.75 6.76
C GLU A 73 -1.47 7.17 5.37
N ALA A 74 -2.12 6.00 5.29
CA ALA A 74 -2.39 5.35 4.01
C ALA A 74 -3.29 6.21 3.12
N ILE A 75 -4.38 6.74 3.69
CA ILE A 75 -5.31 7.64 3.01
C ILE A 75 -4.59 8.93 2.60
N GLY A 76 -3.92 9.58 3.55
CA GLY A 76 -3.22 10.85 3.32
C GLY A 76 -2.14 10.73 2.25
N ASN A 77 -1.36 9.66 2.24
CA ASN A 77 -0.32 9.44 1.23
C ASN A 77 -0.87 9.36 -0.20
N GLY A 78 -1.95 8.59 -0.41
CA GLY A 78 -2.54 8.42 -1.73
C GLY A 78 -3.25 9.68 -2.22
N VAL A 79 -4.05 10.30 -1.34
CA VAL A 79 -4.76 11.56 -1.65
C VAL A 79 -3.78 12.68 -1.98
N ASP A 80 -2.72 12.83 -1.20
CA ASP A 80 -1.72 13.90 -1.37
C ASP A 80 -0.97 13.78 -2.70
N LEU A 81 -0.56 12.56 -3.09
CA LEU A 81 0.06 12.33 -4.39
C LEU A 81 -0.94 12.52 -5.54
N GLY A 82 -2.18 12.04 -5.39
CA GLY A 82 -3.24 12.24 -6.37
C GLY A 82 -3.52 13.71 -6.64
N ARG A 83 -3.60 14.54 -5.58
CA ARG A 83 -3.76 15.99 -5.71
C ARG A 83 -2.52 16.65 -6.31
N ALA A 84 -1.31 16.19 -5.98
CA ALA A 84 -0.09 16.73 -6.59
C ALA A 84 -0.14 16.57 -8.13
N TYR A 85 -0.67 15.46 -8.63
CA TYR A 85 -0.90 15.25 -10.06
C TYR A 85 -2.01 16.14 -10.65
N GLU A 86 -3.17 16.22 -9.99
CA GLU A 86 -4.28 17.06 -10.46
C GLU A 86 -3.87 18.53 -10.60
N HIS A 87 -2.95 18.99 -9.75
CA HIS A 87 -2.45 20.35 -9.75
C HIS A 87 -1.13 20.53 -10.54
N GLY A 88 -0.70 19.52 -11.31
CA GLY A 88 0.44 19.63 -12.23
C GLY A 88 1.82 19.69 -11.56
N LEU A 89 1.94 19.33 -10.28
CA LEU A 89 3.22 19.30 -9.56
C LEU A 89 4.12 18.15 -10.03
N ILE A 90 3.54 17.11 -10.62
CA ILE A 90 4.27 15.97 -11.19
C ILE A 90 3.86 15.86 -12.65
N HIS A 91 4.67 16.47 -13.53
CA HIS A 91 4.55 16.48 -14.99
C HIS A 91 3.13 16.66 -15.55
N GLU A 92 2.78 17.91 -15.83
CA GLU A 92 1.50 18.33 -16.40
C GLU A 92 1.13 17.55 -17.69
N GLY A 93 -0.14 17.14 -17.77
CA GLY A 93 -0.72 16.54 -18.98
C GLY A 93 -0.43 15.05 -19.20
N LEU A 94 0.25 14.37 -18.26
CA LEU A 94 0.48 12.92 -18.33
C LEU A 94 -0.55 12.11 -17.55
N PRO A 95 -0.79 10.84 -17.93
CA PRO A 95 -1.61 9.93 -17.13
C PRO A 95 -1.10 9.82 -15.69
N ARG A 96 -2.02 9.61 -14.75
CA ARG A 96 -1.65 9.32 -13.36
C ARG A 96 -0.79 8.04 -13.30
N PRO A 97 0.21 8.01 -12.41
CA PRO A 97 0.99 6.82 -12.18
C PRO A 97 0.13 5.79 -11.49
N TRP A 98 0.54 4.54 -11.56
CA TRP A 98 -0.07 3.51 -10.74
C TRP A 98 0.41 3.62 -9.30
N ILE A 99 -0.52 3.81 -8.36
CA ILE A 99 -0.21 3.93 -6.93
C ILE A 99 -0.55 2.61 -6.24
N GLY A 100 0.43 2.01 -5.57
CA GLY A 100 0.31 0.74 -4.87
C GLY A 100 0.47 0.83 -3.35
N TYR A 101 -0.29 0.03 -2.60
CA TYR A 101 -0.15 -0.11 -1.16
C TYR A 101 0.04 -1.57 -0.74
N VAL A 102 1.14 -1.89 -0.07
CA VAL A 102 1.39 -3.21 0.51
C VAL A 102 1.39 -3.10 2.02
N PHE A 103 0.54 -3.90 2.67
CA PHE A 103 0.42 -3.92 4.12
C PHE A 103 0.69 -5.30 4.71
N LEU A 104 1.63 -5.36 5.66
CA LEU A 104 1.97 -6.58 6.40
C LEU A 104 1.57 -6.45 7.87
N LEU A 105 0.57 -7.22 8.30
CA LEU A 105 0.12 -7.29 9.68
C LEU A 105 0.78 -8.47 10.41
N GLU A 106 1.15 -8.29 11.68
CA GLU A 106 1.54 -9.41 12.54
C GLU A 106 0.38 -10.40 12.68
N ASP A 107 0.66 -11.67 12.41
CA ASP A 107 -0.28 -12.76 12.66
C ASP A 107 -0.22 -13.16 14.14
N CYS A 108 -1.21 -12.69 14.91
CA CYS A 108 -1.37 -12.97 16.33
C CYS A 108 -2.85 -12.97 16.75
N ASP A 109 -3.14 -13.50 17.94
CA ASP A 109 -4.50 -13.58 18.47
C ASP A 109 -5.15 -12.20 18.60
N ASP A 110 -4.40 -11.18 18.99
CA ASP A 110 -4.90 -9.79 19.07
C ASP A 110 -5.35 -9.27 17.70
N ALA A 111 -4.63 -9.60 16.63
CA ALA A 111 -4.99 -9.19 15.27
C ALA A 111 -6.31 -9.82 14.80
N ARG A 112 -6.58 -11.05 15.25
CA ARG A 112 -7.75 -11.85 14.88
C ARG A 112 -8.94 -11.65 15.79
N SER A 113 -8.71 -11.15 17.01
CA SER A 113 -9.75 -10.94 18.01
C SER A 113 -10.69 -9.80 17.64
N VAL A 114 -11.98 -9.97 17.96
CA VAL A 114 -13.01 -8.97 17.76
C VAL A 114 -12.72 -7.73 18.59
N VAL A 115 -12.82 -6.55 17.98
CA VAL A 115 -12.57 -5.26 18.65
C VAL A 115 -13.87 -4.49 18.78
N SER A 116 -14.22 -4.11 20.02
CA SER A 116 -15.39 -3.28 20.28
C SER A 116 -15.29 -1.90 19.63
N VAL A 117 -16.42 -1.33 19.25
CA VAL A 117 -16.52 0.05 18.73
C VAL A 117 -17.43 0.85 19.66
N ARG A 118 -17.01 2.06 20.03
CA ARG A 118 -17.84 2.99 20.82
C ARG A 118 -18.55 3.95 19.88
N THR A 119 -19.87 3.93 19.89
CA THR A 119 -20.73 4.73 18.99
C THR A 119 -21.78 5.53 19.76
N PRO A 120 -21.38 6.57 20.52
CA PRO A 120 -22.29 7.28 21.41
C PRO A 120 -23.35 8.12 20.69
N HIS A 121 -23.09 8.53 19.44
CA HIS A 121 -23.96 9.46 18.71
C HIS A 121 -24.51 8.89 17.40
N PHE A 122 -23.72 8.09 16.67
CA PHE A 122 -24.09 7.52 15.38
C PHE A 122 -23.52 6.12 15.23
N SER A 123 -24.29 5.23 14.62
CA SER A 123 -23.84 3.86 14.31
C SER A 123 -22.67 3.88 13.33
N VAL A 124 -21.69 3.01 13.54
CA VAL A 124 -20.68 2.72 12.50
C VAL A 124 -21.29 1.88 11.39
N SER A 125 -20.59 1.84 10.24
CA SER A 125 -20.91 0.87 9.18
C SER A 125 -20.98 -0.55 9.77
N PRO A 126 -21.94 -1.39 9.33
CA PRO A 126 -22.03 -2.79 9.73
C PRO A 126 -20.72 -3.56 9.55
N ASP A 127 -19.89 -3.19 8.58
CA ASP A 127 -18.58 -3.81 8.33
C ASP A 127 -17.62 -3.72 9.52
N PHE A 128 -17.82 -2.75 10.42
CA PHE A 128 -17.01 -2.58 11.64
C PHE A 128 -17.63 -3.25 12.87
N THR A 129 -18.85 -3.79 12.75
CA THR A 129 -19.49 -4.54 13.83
C THR A 129 -18.84 -5.90 13.95
N ASN A 130 -18.34 -6.24 15.15
CA ASN A 130 -17.57 -7.45 15.41
C ASN A 130 -16.31 -7.62 14.54
N ALA A 131 -15.75 -6.54 14.01
CA ALA A 131 -14.56 -6.60 13.18
C ALA A 131 -13.27 -6.69 14.04
N SER A 132 -12.40 -7.63 13.68
CA SER A 132 -11.02 -7.71 14.19
C SER A 132 -10.11 -6.67 13.55
N TYR A 133 -8.88 -6.49 14.07
CA TYR A 133 -7.91 -5.61 13.42
C TYR A 133 -7.53 -6.11 12.02
N GLN A 134 -7.41 -7.42 11.83
CA GLN A 134 -7.25 -8.03 10.52
C GLN A 134 -8.35 -7.55 9.57
N ARG A 135 -9.63 -7.70 9.96
CA ARG A 135 -10.75 -7.30 9.10
C ARG A 135 -10.77 -5.80 8.82
N ARG A 136 -10.39 -4.97 9.80
CA ARG A 136 -10.30 -3.51 9.62
C ARG A 136 -9.22 -3.11 8.62
N TYR A 137 -8.07 -3.78 8.61
CA TYR A 137 -7.02 -3.53 7.62
C TYR A 137 -7.36 -4.08 6.22
N GLU A 138 -8.05 -5.21 6.13
CA GLU A 138 -8.62 -5.69 4.86
C GLU A 138 -9.57 -4.65 4.27
N LEU A 139 -10.55 -4.18 5.07
CA LEU A 139 -11.51 -3.16 4.66
C LEU A 139 -10.82 -1.86 4.23
N LEU A 140 -9.77 -1.45 4.92
CA LEU A 140 -8.97 -0.29 4.52
C LEU A 140 -8.38 -0.51 3.12
N CYS A 141 -7.70 -1.63 2.88
CA CYS A 141 -7.07 -1.92 1.59
C CYS A 141 -8.10 -2.03 0.46
N GLU A 142 -9.25 -2.68 0.71
CA GLU A 142 -10.36 -2.78 -0.24
C GLU A 142 -10.87 -1.39 -0.62
N ARG A 143 -11.16 -0.53 0.37
CA ARG A 143 -11.73 0.80 0.14
C ARG A 143 -10.74 1.77 -0.49
N LEU A 144 -9.45 1.68 -0.16
CA LEU A 144 -8.41 2.46 -0.82
C LEU A 144 -8.37 2.21 -2.34
N VAL A 145 -8.67 0.98 -2.79
CA VAL A 145 -8.76 0.65 -4.21
C VAL A 145 -10.12 1.02 -4.79
N GLN A 146 -11.21 0.73 -4.09
CA GLN A 146 -12.58 1.03 -4.55
C GLN A 146 -12.80 2.54 -4.78
N ASP A 147 -12.19 3.38 -3.95
CA ASP A 147 -12.30 4.84 -4.03
C ASP A 147 -11.22 5.48 -4.91
N ASP A 148 -10.48 4.69 -5.70
CA ASP A 148 -9.41 5.13 -6.63
C ASP A 148 -8.29 5.97 -5.96
N ILE A 149 -8.11 5.80 -4.64
CA ILE A 149 -6.98 6.39 -3.91
C ILE A 149 -5.69 5.64 -4.28
N TYR A 150 -5.80 4.33 -4.52
CA TYR A 150 -4.73 3.44 -4.99
C TYR A 150 -5.25 2.57 -6.15
N GLN A 151 -4.40 2.27 -7.12
CA GLN A 151 -4.75 1.38 -8.25
C GLN A 151 -4.47 -0.10 -7.93
N GLY A 152 -3.85 -0.39 -6.78
CA GLY A 152 -3.72 -1.74 -6.26
C GLY A 152 -3.32 -1.78 -4.79
N ALA A 153 -3.81 -2.79 -4.08
CA ALA A 153 -3.45 -3.05 -2.70
C ALA A 153 -3.14 -4.54 -2.46
N CYS A 154 -2.21 -4.81 -1.55
CA CYS A 154 -1.85 -6.14 -1.08
C CYS A 154 -1.92 -6.17 0.45
N PHE A 155 -2.55 -7.20 1.01
CA PHE A 155 -2.67 -7.40 2.44
C PHE A 155 -2.16 -8.79 2.83
N LEU A 156 -1.10 -8.80 3.62
CA LEU A 156 -0.40 -9.98 4.09
C LEU A 156 -0.46 -10.05 5.61
N MET A 157 -0.48 -11.27 6.14
CA MET A 157 -0.22 -11.52 7.56
C MET A 157 0.98 -12.44 7.72
N SER A 158 1.77 -12.24 8.77
CA SER A 158 2.90 -13.12 9.06
C SER A 158 3.24 -13.13 10.55
N GLY A 159 3.51 -14.32 11.09
CA GLY A 159 3.85 -14.48 12.49
C GLY A 159 5.30 -14.08 12.77
N ARG A 160 5.57 -13.57 13.98
CA ARG A 160 6.93 -13.13 14.38
C ARG A 160 8.00 -14.20 14.22
N GLU A 161 7.66 -15.45 14.58
CA GLU A 161 8.59 -16.57 14.56
C GLU A 161 8.64 -17.27 13.19
N THR A 162 7.52 -17.32 12.49
CA THR A 162 7.37 -18.07 11.23
C THR A 162 7.67 -17.22 10.01
N GLY A 163 7.44 -15.91 10.09
CA GLY A 163 7.67 -14.94 9.02
C GLY A 163 9.10 -14.85 8.51
N PRO A 164 10.13 -14.82 9.38
CA PRO A 164 11.52 -14.88 8.93
C PRO A 164 11.87 -16.14 8.13
N ARG A 165 11.06 -17.20 8.24
CA ARG A 165 11.20 -18.45 7.47
C ARG A 165 10.34 -18.45 6.19
N GLY A 166 9.75 -17.31 5.82
CA GLY A 166 8.92 -17.16 4.63
C GLY A 166 7.46 -17.58 4.80
N ALA A 167 6.99 -17.86 6.02
CA ALA A 167 5.58 -18.17 6.24
C ALA A 167 4.74 -16.88 6.27
N TYR A 168 3.69 -16.83 5.44
CA TYR A 168 2.73 -15.74 5.40
C TYR A 168 1.34 -16.25 5.06
N LEU A 169 0.35 -15.39 5.23
CA LEU A 169 -1.04 -15.63 4.88
C LEU A 169 -1.56 -14.48 4.02
N GLU A 170 -2.46 -14.82 3.10
CA GLU A 170 -3.24 -13.90 2.28
C GLU A 170 -4.72 -14.12 2.62
N PRO A 171 -5.23 -13.51 3.71
CA PRO A 171 -6.56 -13.84 4.21
C PRO A 171 -7.68 -13.35 3.28
N ASN A 172 -7.38 -12.41 2.39
CA ASN A 172 -8.32 -11.88 1.42
C ASN A 172 -7.84 -12.21 -0.01
N PRO A 173 -8.56 -13.05 -0.78
CA PRO A 173 -8.18 -13.43 -2.14
C PRO A 173 -8.20 -12.26 -3.12
N ALA A 174 -8.83 -11.14 -2.77
CA ALA A 174 -8.80 -9.93 -3.58
C ALA A 174 -7.48 -9.13 -3.41
N LEU A 175 -6.73 -9.36 -2.34
CA LEU A 175 -5.58 -8.55 -1.93
C LEU A 175 -4.26 -9.36 -1.90
N THR A 176 -4.14 -10.38 -2.75
CA THR A 176 -2.93 -11.22 -2.81
C THR A 176 -1.74 -10.48 -3.43
N PHE A 177 -0.54 -10.89 -3.08
CA PHE A 177 0.70 -10.36 -3.65
C PHE A 177 0.82 -10.65 -5.14
N GLU A 178 0.35 -11.82 -5.58
CA GLU A 178 0.28 -12.18 -7.01
C GLU A 178 -0.59 -11.17 -7.78
N ARG A 179 -1.84 -10.94 -7.36
CA ARG A 179 -2.74 -9.99 -8.03
C ARG A 179 -2.16 -8.58 -8.06
N PHE A 180 -1.58 -8.15 -6.93
CA PHE A 180 -0.93 -6.85 -6.82
C PHE A 180 0.24 -6.70 -7.81
N THR A 181 1.15 -7.67 -7.83
CA THR A 181 2.33 -7.62 -8.69
C THR A 181 1.98 -7.79 -10.17
N SER A 182 0.99 -8.62 -10.52
CA SER A 182 0.49 -8.71 -11.89
C SER A 182 -0.10 -7.38 -12.39
N ALA A 183 -0.91 -6.70 -11.57
CA ALA A 183 -1.48 -5.40 -11.94
C ALA A 183 -0.40 -4.33 -12.11
N LEU A 184 0.56 -4.27 -11.17
CA LEU A 184 1.71 -3.37 -11.24
C LEU A 184 2.56 -3.63 -12.50
N CYS A 185 2.91 -4.88 -12.77
CA CYS A 185 3.72 -5.23 -13.94
C CYS A 185 3.00 -4.89 -15.24
N GLY A 186 1.71 -5.21 -15.34
CA GLY A 186 0.90 -4.86 -16.52
C GLY A 186 0.88 -3.34 -16.76
N HIS A 187 0.74 -2.53 -15.72
CA HIS A 187 0.80 -1.08 -15.85
C HIS A 187 2.19 -0.59 -16.30
N VAL A 188 3.27 -1.08 -15.68
CA VAL A 188 4.64 -0.67 -16.02
C VAL A 188 5.01 -1.09 -17.46
N GLN A 189 4.57 -2.28 -17.89
CA GLN A 189 4.77 -2.77 -19.25
C GLN A 189 4.03 -1.92 -20.30
N ALA A 190 2.83 -1.42 -19.98
CA ALA A 190 2.10 -0.52 -20.87
C ALA A 190 2.81 0.83 -21.10
N HIS A 191 3.83 1.14 -20.29
CA HIS A 191 4.69 2.32 -20.40
C HIS A 191 6.14 1.94 -20.75
N THR A 192 6.32 0.81 -21.45
CA THR A 192 7.61 0.30 -21.93
C THR A 192 7.80 0.48 -23.42
#